data_AF-A0A327PIZ9-F1
#
_entry.id   AF-A0A327PIZ9-F1
#
_cell.length_a   1.000
_cell.length_b   1.000
_cell.length_c   1.000
_cell.angle_alpha   90.00
_cell.angle_beta   90.00
_cell.angle_gamma   90.00
#
_symmetry.space_group_name_H-M   'P 1'
#
loop_
_entity.id
_entity.type
_entity.pdbx_description
1 polymer ?
#
loop_
_entity_poly.entity_id
_entity_poly.type
_entity_poly.pdbx_seq_one_letter_code
_entity_poly.pdbx_strand_id
1 'polypeptide(L)'
;MRRLSEQELDQVKRAIAAKDLTSAEILMEIYDHYISHLEGFESSDFERQLTELEEQWISSYCKKLQYDLEKSISSSLRSTQWQVIKSYFTWPRFIFTISIVVILSLLVNLLTFKAQILLLFGLPIVYLAGFALFVNYQNRERMSPIRNLLDKHVKKITSIFNSKLTVSIVFPLHFYNLFLNVPRLFGWTEMIPDSILNLLSIVFCFLMVLHSLSIYEAWKIKSKTALI
;
A
#
# COMPACT_ATOMS: atom_id res chain seq x y z
N MET A 1 15.61 21.80 -26.48
CA MET A 1 14.22 21.81 -25.99
C MET A 1 13.94 23.19 -25.43
N ARG A 2 12.84 23.81 -25.85
CA ARG A 2 12.40 25.12 -25.33
C ARG A 2 11.89 24.92 -23.90
N ARG A 3 11.99 25.92 -23.02
CA ARG A 3 11.28 25.89 -21.74
C ARG A 3 9.89 26.49 -21.89
N LEU A 4 8.88 25.82 -21.36
CA LEU A 4 7.52 26.36 -21.31
C LEU A 4 7.46 27.57 -20.38
N SER A 5 6.67 28.57 -20.76
CA SER A 5 6.35 29.72 -19.92
C SER A 5 5.42 29.31 -18.78
N GLU A 6 5.32 30.13 -17.73
CA GLU A 6 4.42 29.85 -16.60
C GLU A 6 2.96 29.74 -17.03
N GLN A 7 2.53 30.50 -18.03
CA GLN A 7 1.17 30.44 -18.58
C GLN A 7 0.92 29.10 -19.29
N GLU A 8 1.87 28.65 -20.11
CA GLU A 8 1.81 27.36 -20.80
C GLU A 8 1.78 26.19 -19.79
N LEU A 9 2.59 26.27 -18.74
CA LEU A 9 2.57 25.29 -17.64
C LEU A 9 1.23 25.26 -16.91
N ASP A 10 0.62 26.41 -16.66
CA ASP A 10 -0.71 26.49 -16.02
C ASP A 10 -1.80 25.86 -16.91
N GLN A 11 -1.72 26.07 -18.23
CA GLN A 11 -2.64 25.43 -19.19
C GLN A 11 -2.50 23.90 -19.19
N VAL A 12 -1.26 23.38 -19.20
CA VAL A 12 -1.00 21.94 -19.07
C VAL A 12 -1.61 21.38 -17.78
N LYS A 13 -1.40 22.06 -16.64
CA LYS A 13 -1.94 21.62 -15.36
C LYS A 13 -3.47 21.59 -15.34
N ARG A 14 -4.13 22.57 -15.97
CA ARG A 14 -5.60 22.58 -16.12
C ARG A 14 -6.10 21.45 -17.01
N ALA A 15 -5.44 21.19 -18.14
CA ALA A 15 -5.79 20.10 -19.05
C ALA A 15 -5.69 18.73 -18.35
N ILE A 16 -4.63 18.52 -17.57
CA ILE A 16 -4.44 17.29 -16.78
C ILE A 16 -5.51 17.18 -15.68
N ALA A 17 -5.79 18.27 -14.96
CA ALA A 17 -6.81 18.28 -13.92
C ALA A 17 -8.22 17.97 -14.43
N ALA A 18 -8.54 18.38 -15.66
CA ALA A 18 -9.82 18.07 -16.30
C ALA A 18 -10.03 16.56 -16.52
N LYS A 19 -8.97 15.74 -16.48
CA LYS A 19 -9.08 14.28 -16.61
C LYS A 19 -9.61 13.59 -15.35
N ASP A 20 -9.70 14.30 -14.21
CA ASP A 20 -10.25 13.83 -12.93
C ASP A 20 -9.57 12.54 -12.43
N LEU A 21 -8.24 12.58 -12.42
CA LEU A 21 -7.39 11.50 -11.92
C LEU A 21 -6.96 11.78 -10.48
N THR A 22 -6.74 10.72 -9.71
CA THR A 22 -6.29 10.82 -8.32
C THR A 22 -4.91 10.21 -8.09
N SER A 23 -4.43 9.41 -9.05
CA SER A 23 -3.15 8.72 -8.99
C SER A 23 -1.98 9.67 -9.22
N ALA A 24 -1.13 9.82 -8.21
CA ALA A 24 0.09 10.60 -8.33
C ALA A 24 1.01 10.10 -9.44
N GLU A 25 1.12 8.76 -9.54
CA GLU A 25 1.98 8.07 -10.50
C GLU A 25 1.58 8.41 -11.94
N ILE A 26 0.27 8.32 -12.26
CA ILE A 26 -0.24 8.64 -13.60
C ILE A 26 -0.23 10.15 -13.86
N LEU A 27 -0.58 10.97 -12.87
CA LEU A 27 -0.58 12.42 -13.01
C LEU A 27 0.82 12.95 -13.37
N MET A 28 1.86 12.43 -12.71
CA MET A 28 3.24 12.79 -13.01
C MET A 28 3.69 12.28 -14.39
N GLU A 29 3.32 11.05 -14.75
CA GLU A 29 3.66 10.50 -16.07
C GLU A 29 3.03 11.29 -17.22
N ILE A 30 1.75 11.67 -17.08
CA ILE A 30 1.06 12.53 -18.06
C ILE A 30 1.72 13.92 -18.08
N TYR A 31 2.02 14.50 -16.93
CA TYR A 31 2.67 15.81 -16.84
C TYR A 31 4.03 15.82 -17.54
N ASP A 32 4.89 14.84 -17.25
CA ASP A 32 6.21 14.71 -17.85
C ASP A 32 6.11 14.48 -19.37
N HIS A 33 5.14 13.66 -19.80
CA HIS A 33 4.88 13.43 -21.23
C HIS A 33 4.44 14.71 -21.94
N TYR A 34 3.49 15.45 -21.36
CA TYR A 34 2.99 16.71 -21.92
C TYR A 34 4.11 17.74 -22.04
N ILE A 35 4.92 17.92 -20.99
CA ILE A 35 6.05 18.85 -21.03
C ILE A 35 7.06 18.42 -22.08
N SER A 36 7.51 17.17 -22.05
CA SER A 36 8.52 16.68 -22.99
C SER A 36 8.08 16.83 -24.45
N HIS A 37 6.80 16.60 -24.75
CA HIS A 37 6.22 16.81 -26.07
C HIS A 37 6.20 18.28 -26.44
N LEU A 38 5.60 19.13 -25.60
CA LEU A 38 5.38 20.56 -25.89
C LEU A 38 6.68 21.38 -25.93
N GLU A 39 7.72 20.98 -25.18
CA GLU A 39 9.06 21.58 -25.24
C GLU A 39 9.81 21.28 -26.56
N GLY A 40 9.29 20.34 -27.35
CA GLY A 40 9.77 20.01 -28.70
C GLY A 40 9.30 20.97 -29.79
N PHE A 41 8.32 21.84 -29.50
CA PHE A 41 7.70 22.73 -30.49
C PHE A 41 7.91 24.21 -30.17
N GLU A 42 7.74 25.05 -31.19
CA GLU A 42 7.75 26.50 -31.03
C GLU A 42 6.51 26.99 -30.26
N SER A 43 6.62 28.16 -29.63
CA SER A 43 5.52 28.76 -28.86
C SER A 43 4.25 28.99 -29.68
N SER A 44 4.40 29.29 -30.97
CA SER A 44 3.30 29.49 -31.92
C SER A 44 2.45 28.24 -32.13
N ASP A 45 3.03 27.05 -31.97
CA ASP A 45 2.37 25.76 -32.16
C ASP A 45 1.75 25.20 -30.87
N PHE A 46 1.97 25.86 -29.72
CA PHE A 46 1.64 25.31 -28.40
C PHE A 46 0.17 24.90 -28.27
N GLU A 47 -0.78 25.79 -28.57
CA GLU A 47 -2.21 25.52 -28.39
C GLU A 47 -2.70 24.38 -29.30
N ARG A 48 -2.19 24.34 -30.54
CA ARG A 48 -2.48 23.27 -31.49
C ARG A 48 -1.97 21.93 -30.96
N GLN A 49 -0.72 21.88 -30.52
CA GLN A 49 -0.11 20.67 -29.98
C GLN A 49 -0.74 20.21 -28.67
N LEU A 50 -1.14 21.14 -27.80
CA LEU A 50 -1.86 20.81 -26.57
C LEU A 50 -3.22 20.17 -26.89
N THR A 51 -3.96 20.73 -27.86
CA THR A 51 -5.25 20.18 -28.31
C THR A 51 -5.08 18.76 -28.88
N GLU A 52 -4.08 18.55 -29.74
CA GLU A 52 -3.75 17.22 -30.29
C GLU A 52 -3.42 16.20 -29.17
N LEU A 53 -2.67 16.62 -28.14
CA LEU A 53 -2.41 15.78 -26.96
C LEU A 53 -3.71 15.45 -26.20
N GLU A 54 -4.62 16.40 -26.05
CA GLU A 54 -5.88 16.18 -25.34
C GLU A 54 -6.81 15.19 -26.04
N GLU A 55 -6.75 15.12 -27.38
CA GLU A 55 -7.46 14.11 -28.18
C GLU A 55 -6.87 12.71 -28.01
N GLN A 56 -5.56 12.60 -27.76
CA GLN A 56 -4.91 11.31 -27.49
C GLN A 56 -5.13 10.88 -26.03
N TRP A 57 -5.02 11.82 -25.09
CA TRP A 57 -5.14 11.60 -23.65
C TRP A 57 -6.54 11.97 -23.14
N ILE A 58 -7.55 11.38 -23.76
CA ILE A 58 -8.95 11.53 -23.32
C ILE A 58 -9.15 10.96 -21.91
N SER A 59 -10.08 11.55 -21.14
CA SER A 59 -10.31 11.17 -19.74
C SER A 59 -10.60 9.67 -19.55
N SER A 60 -11.34 9.04 -20.47
CA SER A 60 -11.63 7.61 -20.42
C SER A 60 -10.37 6.74 -20.55
N TYR A 61 -9.44 7.13 -21.43
CA TYR A 61 -8.15 6.46 -21.59
C TYR A 61 -7.30 6.62 -20.33
N CYS A 62 -7.20 7.83 -19.79
CA CYS A 62 -6.45 8.08 -18.55
C CYS A 62 -7.01 7.33 -17.34
N LYS A 63 -8.34 7.26 -17.20
CA LYS A 63 -9.02 6.49 -16.14
C LYS A 63 -8.77 4.99 -16.30
N LYS A 64 -8.73 4.49 -17.54
CA LYS A 64 -8.33 3.10 -17.83
C LYS A 64 -6.88 2.84 -17.42
N LEU A 65 -5.95 3.73 -17.76
CA LEU A 65 -4.55 3.63 -17.32
C LEU A 65 -4.43 3.58 -15.79
N GLN A 66 -5.18 4.43 -15.08
CA GLN A 66 -5.22 4.41 -13.62
C GLN A 66 -5.70 3.06 -13.08
N TYR A 67 -6.78 2.51 -13.65
CA TYR A 67 -7.33 1.22 -13.26
C TYR A 67 -6.36 0.06 -13.54
N ASP A 68 -5.73 0.06 -14.72
CA ASP A 68 -4.77 -0.97 -15.12
C ASP A 68 -3.52 -0.92 -14.24
N LEU A 69 -3.04 0.27 -13.88
CA LEU A 69 -1.97 0.46 -12.90
C LEU A 69 -2.36 -0.07 -11.53
N GLU A 70 -3.56 0.25 -11.04
CA GLU A 70 -4.07 -0.23 -9.76
C GLU A 70 -4.11 -1.77 -9.70
N LYS A 71 -4.63 -2.39 -10.76
CA LYS A 71 -4.69 -3.84 -10.91
C LYS A 71 -3.29 -4.46 -10.96
N SER A 72 -2.38 -3.85 -11.72
CA SER A 72 -0.99 -4.30 -11.84
C SER A 72 -0.26 -4.24 -10.50
N ILE A 73 -0.36 -3.11 -9.79
CA ILE A 73 0.22 -2.92 -8.46
C ILE A 73 -0.35 -3.95 -7.47
N SER A 74 -1.67 -4.13 -7.44
CA SER A 74 -2.31 -5.09 -6.54
C SER A 74 -1.84 -6.52 -6.80
N SER A 75 -1.77 -6.92 -8.08
CA SER A 75 -1.29 -8.25 -8.48
C SER A 75 0.18 -8.43 -8.12
N SER A 76 1.01 -7.42 -8.42
CA SER A 76 2.45 -7.45 -8.15
C SER A 76 2.74 -7.54 -6.65
N LEU A 77 2.05 -6.74 -5.82
CA LEU A 77 2.19 -6.78 -4.36
C LEU A 77 1.87 -8.16 -3.81
N ARG A 78 0.74 -8.75 -4.22
CA ARG A 78 0.33 -10.09 -3.80
C ARG A 78 1.33 -11.15 -4.26
N SER A 79 1.80 -11.07 -5.50
CA SER A 79 2.82 -11.98 -6.03
C SER A 79 4.12 -11.90 -5.24
N THR A 80 4.61 -10.69 -4.96
CA THR A 80 5.83 -10.47 -4.17
C THR A 80 5.66 -11.00 -2.75
N GLN A 81 4.56 -10.70 -2.06
CA GLN A 81 4.30 -11.25 -0.73
C GLN A 81 4.28 -12.78 -0.74
N TRP A 82 3.64 -13.39 -1.74
CA TRP A 82 3.56 -14.84 -1.86
C TRP A 82 4.92 -15.48 -2.14
N GLN A 83 5.75 -14.86 -2.97
CA GLN A 83 7.13 -15.30 -3.21
C GLN A 83 7.98 -15.20 -1.94
N VAL A 84 7.84 -14.11 -1.18
CA VAL A 84 8.52 -13.94 0.10
C VAL A 84 8.11 -15.04 1.07
N ILE A 85 6.80 -15.26 1.24
CA ILE A 85 6.28 -16.36 2.07
C ILE A 85 6.88 -17.70 1.63
N LYS A 86 6.79 -18.05 0.35
CA LYS A 86 7.37 -19.29 -0.18
C LYS A 86 8.86 -19.46 0.13
N SER A 87 9.63 -18.37 0.13
CA SER A 87 11.07 -18.41 0.43
C SER A 87 11.39 -18.70 1.91
N TYR A 88 10.44 -18.47 2.82
CA TYR A 88 10.53 -18.87 4.22
C TYR A 88 10.16 -20.35 4.44
N PHE A 89 9.33 -20.92 3.57
CA PHE A 89 8.86 -22.30 3.64
C PHE A 89 9.72 -23.29 2.83
N THR A 90 11.04 -23.04 2.72
CA THR A 90 11.97 -24.01 2.14
C THR A 90 12.41 -25.04 3.19
N TRP A 91 12.73 -26.26 2.79
CA TRP A 91 13.49 -27.18 3.63
C TRP A 91 14.94 -26.65 3.74
N PRO A 92 15.57 -26.53 4.93
CA PRO A 92 15.15 -26.98 6.27
C PRO A 92 14.43 -25.92 7.14
N ARG A 93 14.24 -24.69 6.63
CA ARG A 93 13.63 -23.57 7.38
C ARG A 93 12.23 -23.90 7.88
N PHE A 94 11.44 -24.63 7.11
CA PHE A 94 10.09 -25.05 7.51
C PHE A 94 10.08 -25.88 8.80
N ILE A 95 10.96 -26.89 8.92
CA ILE A 95 11.09 -27.68 10.15
C ILE A 95 11.43 -26.75 11.30
N PHE A 96 12.44 -25.89 11.12
CA PHE A 96 12.88 -24.98 12.16
C PHE A 96 11.74 -24.08 12.65
N THR A 97 10.94 -23.55 11.71
CA THR A 97 9.76 -22.74 12.02
C THR A 97 8.72 -23.53 12.81
N ILE A 98 8.37 -24.76 12.40
CA ILE A 98 7.43 -25.61 13.16
C ILE A 98 7.97 -25.89 14.56
N SER A 99 9.24 -26.23 14.70
CA SER A 99 9.87 -26.49 16.01
C SER A 99 9.76 -25.28 16.93
N ILE A 100 9.98 -24.07 16.42
CA ILE A 100 9.78 -22.83 17.19
C ILE A 100 8.32 -22.68 17.61
N VAL A 101 7.36 -22.89 16.71
CA VAL A 101 5.92 -22.78 17.03
C VAL A 101 5.53 -23.77 18.13
N VAL A 102 6.02 -25.01 18.08
CA VAL A 102 5.77 -26.02 19.12
C VAL A 102 6.38 -25.59 20.47
N ILE A 103 7.63 -25.14 20.48
CA ILE A 103 8.30 -24.67 21.70
C ILE A 103 7.55 -23.47 22.29
N LEU A 104 7.17 -22.49 21.47
CA LEU A 104 6.39 -21.34 21.91
C LEU A 104 5.03 -21.77 22.46
N SER A 105 4.36 -22.73 21.83
CA SER A 105 3.08 -23.26 22.34
C SER A 105 3.20 -23.88 23.73
N LEU A 106 4.31 -24.57 24.02
CA LEU A 106 4.56 -25.14 25.34
C LEU A 106 4.86 -24.05 26.38
N LEU A 107 5.66 -23.04 26.00
CA LEU A 107 6.04 -21.93 26.88
C LEU A 107 4.88 -20.97 27.16
N VAL A 108 3.97 -20.77 26.20
CA VAL A 108 2.81 -19.88 26.36
C VAL A 108 1.95 -20.29 27.55
N ASN A 109 1.82 -21.59 27.83
CA ASN A 109 1.05 -22.09 28.99
C ASN A 109 1.66 -21.71 30.36
N LEU A 110 2.92 -21.27 30.40
CA LEU A 110 3.55 -20.76 31.62
C LEU A 110 3.18 -19.30 31.93
N LEU A 111 2.59 -18.60 30.96
CA LEU A 111 2.22 -17.19 31.09
C LEU A 111 0.77 -17.05 31.55
N THR A 112 0.49 -15.98 32.30
CA THR A 112 -0.89 -15.60 32.61
C THR A 112 -1.65 -15.23 31.34
N PHE A 113 -2.95 -15.49 31.29
CA PHE A 113 -3.81 -15.18 30.14
C PHE A 113 -3.66 -13.74 29.64
N LYS A 114 -3.56 -12.76 30.56
CA LYS A 114 -3.32 -11.35 30.21
C LYS A 114 -1.99 -11.15 29.48
N ALA A 115 -0.93 -11.79 29.95
CA ALA A 115 0.39 -11.72 29.32
C ALA A 115 0.40 -12.41 27.94
N GLN A 116 -0.32 -13.54 27.80
CA GLN A 116 -0.47 -14.24 26.52
C GLN A 116 -1.14 -13.34 25.48
N ILE A 117 -2.26 -12.68 25.82
CA ILE A 117 -2.95 -11.77 24.91
C ILE A 117 -2.03 -10.62 24.48
N LEU A 118 -1.35 -10.00 25.44
CA LEU A 118 -0.49 -8.85 25.16
C LEU A 118 0.67 -9.23 24.21
N LEU A 119 1.32 -10.38 24.44
CA LEU A 119 2.47 -10.81 23.66
C LEU A 119 2.09 -11.38 22.30
N LEU A 120 1.07 -12.24 22.24
CA LEU A 120 0.69 -12.94 21.00
C LEU A 120 -0.15 -12.08 20.05
N PHE A 121 -0.93 -11.13 20.58
CA PHE A 121 -1.75 -10.24 19.75
C PHE A 121 -1.27 -8.80 19.81
N GLY A 122 -1.04 -8.26 21.01
CA GLY A 122 -0.70 -6.86 21.20
C GLY A 122 0.58 -6.48 20.46
N LEU A 123 1.65 -7.26 20.63
CA LEU A 123 2.95 -6.94 20.03
C LEU A 123 2.92 -6.93 18.48
N PRO A 124 2.40 -7.96 17.77
CA PRO A 124 2.28 -7.90 16.31
C PRO A 124 1.39 -6.76 15.81
N ILE A 125 0.30 -6.45 16.53
CA ILE A 125 -0.61 -5.36 16.19
C ILE A 125 0.06 -4.00 16.33
N VAL A 126 0.74 -3.76 17.44
CA VAL A 126 1.50 -2.53 17.69
C VAL A 126 2.58 -2.35 16.62
N TYR A 127 3.26 -3.44 16.25
CA TYR A 127 4.23 -3.42 15.15
C TYR A 127 3.57 -3.01 13.82
N LEU A 128 2.46 -3.63 13.42
CA LEU A 128 1.78 -3.29 12.16
C LEU A 128 1.24 -1.86 12.17
N ALA A 129 0.70 -1.40 13.29
CA ALA A 129 0.22 -0.03 13.44
C ALA A 129 1.37 0.99 13.32
N GLY A 130 2.49 0.74 14.01
CA GLY A 130 3.70 1.56 13.88
C GLY A 130 4.27 1.55 12.46
N PHE A 131 4.28 0.38 11.82
CA PHE A 131 4.72 0.24 10.43
C PHE A 131 3.81 0.99 9.45
N ALA A 132 2.48 0.91 9.63
CA ALA A 132 1.52 1.68 8.85
C ALA A 132 1.75 3.19 9.00
N LEU A 133 1.99 3.68 10.23
CA LEU A 133 2.28 5.09 10.48
C LEU A 133 3.58 5.52 9.79
N PHE A 134 4.64 4.71 9.90
CA PHE A 134 5.92 4.98 9.25
C PHE A 134 5.80 5.06 7.72
N VAL A 135 5.12 4.09 7.11
CA VAL A 135 4.87 4.04 5.66
C VAL A 135 4.07 5.27 5.20
N ASN A 136 3.02 5.65 5.95
CA ASN A 136 2.22 6.83 5.62
C ASN A 136 2.98 8.14 5.81
N TYR A 137 3.85 8.23 6.81
CA TYR A 137 4.74 9.37 7.01
C TYR A 137 5.69 9.55 5.82
N GLN A 138 6.39 8.47 5.43
CA GLN A 138 7.30 8.51 4.28
C GLN A 138 6.56 8.86 2.98
N ASN A 139 5.38 8.28 2.77
CA ASN A 139 4.54 8.62 1.62
C ASN A 139 4.12 10.10 1.63
N ARG A 140 3.79 10.68 2.78
CA ARG A 140 3.44 12.09 2.88
C ARG A 140 4.60 13.00 2.44
N GLU A 141 5.82 12.70 2.86
CA GLU A 141 7.01 13.46 2.46
C GLU A 141 7.24 13.37 0.96
N ARG A 142 7.21 12.16 0.39
CA ARG A 142 7.44 11.94 -1.05
C ARG A 142 6.31 12.51 -1.93
N MET A 143 5.09 12.57 -1.42
CA MET A 143 3.94 13.13 -2.11
C MET A 143 3.87 14.67 -2.06
N SER A 144 4.59 15.31 -1.14
CA SER A 144 4.55 16.76 -0.93
C SER A 144 4.91 17.55 -2.20
N PRO A 145 6.00 17.23 -2.94
CA PRO A 145 6.35 17.94 -4.18
C PRO A 145 5.29 17.81 -5.26
N ILE A 146 4.72 16.61 -5.46
CA ILE A 146 3.68 16.36 -6.47
C ILE A 146 2.41 17.13 -6.13
N ARG A 147 2.04 17.16 -4.83
CA ARG A 147 0.94 17.98 -4.35
C ARG A 147 1.21 19.44 -4.65
N ASN A 148 2.33 20.00 -4.22
CA ASN A 148 2.67 21.41 -4.46
C ASN A 148 2.69 21.79 -5.95
N LEU A 149 3.09 20.86 -6.82
CA LEU A 149 3.11 21.07 -8.27
C LEU A 149 1.71 21.23 -8.87
N LEU A 150 0.73 20.46 -8.37
CA LEU A 150 -0.61 20.29 -8.95
C LEU A 150 -1.77 20.81 -8.06
N ASP A 151 -1.49 21.27 -6.84
CA ASP A 151 -2.46 21.51 -5.74
C ASP A 151 -3.59 22.47 -6.14
N LYS A 152 -3.27 23.44 -6.99
CA LYS A 152 -4.23 24.45 -7.47
C LYS A 152 -5.25 23.91 -8.45
N HIS A 153 -5.00 22.74 -9.05
CA HIS A 153 -5.81 22.21 -10.15
C HIS A 153 -6.43 20.84 -9.82
N VAL A 154 -5.75 19.98 -9.06
CA VAL A 154 -6.22 18.61 -8.77
C VAL A 154 -6.73 18.49 -7.33
N LYS A 155 -8.00 18.10 -7.16
CA LYS A 155 -8.68 18.05 -5.85
C LYS A 155 -8.11 17.03 -4.87
N LYS A 156 -7.62 15.88 -5.35
CA LYS A 156 -7.14 14.79 -4.50
C LYS A 156 -6.03 14.03 -5.19
N ILE A 157 -4.86 13.99 -4.54
CA ILE A 157 -3.70 13.26 -5.04
C ILE A 157 -3.25 12.22 -4.00
N THR A 158 -3.23 10.97 -4.44
CA THR A 158 -2.88 9.79 -3.64
C THR A 158 -1.96 8.88 -4.43
N SER A 159 -0.95 8.30 -3.78
CA SER A 159 -0.21 7.18 -4.35
C SER A 159 -1.08 5.93 -4.32
N ILE A 160 -1.26 5.31 -5.50
CA ILE A 160 -1.96 4.02 -5.61
C ILE A 160 -1.18 2.94 -4.86
N PHE A 161 0.15 2.92 -5.02
CA PHE A 161 1.00 1.94 -4.35
C PHE A 161 0.85 2.02 -2.83
N ASN A 162 1.01 3.20 -2.25
CA ASN A 162 0.90 3.37 -0.81
C ASN A 162 -0.51 3.05 -0.27
N SER A 163 -1.55 3.39 -1.04
CA SER A 163 -2.93 3.05 -0.69
C SER A 163 -3.13 1.53 -0.58
N LYS A 164 -2.70 0.78 -1.60
CA LYS A 164 -2.80 -0.70 -1.60
C LYS A 164 -1.93 -1.33 -0.51
N LEU A 165 -0.72 -0.81 -0.32
CA LEU A 165 0.17 -1.29 0.72
C LEU A 165 -0.42 -1.06 2.12
N THR A 166 -0.96 0.14 2.40
CA THR A 166 -1.57 0.47 3.68
C THR A 166 -2.78 -0.43 3.97
N VAL A 167 -3.64 -0.66 2.98
CA VAL A 167 -4.76 -1.61 3.12
C VAL A 167 -4.25 -3.00 3.50
N SER A 168 -3.20 -3.49 2.84
CA SER A 168 -2.59 -4.78 3.16
C SER A 168 -1.96 -4.82 4.56
N ILE A 169 -1.36 -3.72 5.04
CA ILE A 169 -0.80 -3.64 6.40
C ILE A 169 -1.91 -3.65 7.46
N VAL A 170 -3.01 -2.93 7.22
CA VAL A 170 -4.09 -2.71 8.20
C VAL A 170 -5.14 -3.83 8.16
N PHE A 171 -5.24 -4.59 7.07
CA PHE A 171 -6.22 -5.69 6.94
C PHE A 171 -6.23 -6.67 8.13
N PRO A 172 -5.09 -7.15 8.66
CA PRO A 172 -5.10 -8.02 9.83
C PRO A 172 -5.59 -7.34 11.12
N LEU A 173 -5.48 -6.01 11.23
CA LEU A 173 -6.03 -5.24 12.35
C LEU A 173 -7.56 -5.26 12.33
N HIS A 174 -8.17 -5.19 11.14
CA HIS A 174 -9.62 -5.35 10.99
C HIS A 174 -10.07 -6.78 11.29
N PHE A 175 -9.26 -7.78 10.90
CA PHE A 175 -9.52 -9.17 11.24
C PHE A 175 -9.54 -9.38 12.76
N TYR A 176 -8.54 -8.85 13.49
CA TYR A 176 -8.53 -8.89 14.96
C TYR A 176 -9.82 -8.33 15.56
N ASN A 177 -10.24 -7.14 15.12
CA ASN A 177 -11.47 -6.51 15.61
C ASN A 177 -12.71 -7.35 15.30
N LEU A 178 -12.80 -7.94 14.11
CA LEU A 178 -13.97 -8.73 13.71
C LEU A 178 -14.04 -10.07 14.46
N PHE A 179 -12.92 -10.76 14.67
CA PHE A 179 -12.92 -12.10 15.24
C PHE A 179 -12.82 -12.15 16.77
N LEU A 180 -12.40 -11.06 17.43
CA LEU A 180 -12.32 -11.04 18.89
C LEU A 180 -13.35 -10.11 19.53
N ASN A 181 -13.62 -8.93 18.97
CA ASN A 181 -14.57 -8.00 19.58
C ASN A 181 -16.01 -8.35 19.22
N VAL A 182 -16.30 -8.86 18.02
CA VAL A 182 -17.68 -9.21 17.64
C VAL A 182 -18.24 -10.37 18.48
N PRO A 183 -17.53 -11.50 18.69
CA PRO A 183 -18.03 -12.57 19.55
C PRO A 183 -18.27 -12.11 20.99
N ARG A 184 -17.48 -11.13 21.47
CA ARG A 184 -17.66 -10.53 22.79
C ARG A 184 -18.96 -9.74 22.91
N LEU A 185 -19.39 -9.05 21.85
CA LEU A 185 -20.70 -8.36 21.82
C LEU A 185 -21.87 -9.35 21.93
N PHE A 186 -21.70 -10.58 21.45
CA PHE A 186 -22.71 -11.64 21.50
C PHE A 186 -22.56 -12.58 22.70
N GLY A 187 -21.60 -12.35 23.61
CA GLY A 187 -21.35 -13.20 24.78
C GLY A 187 -20.80 -14.59 24.45
N TRP A 188 -20.30 -14.82 23.24
CA TRP A 188 -19.82 -16.14 22.79
C TRP A 188 -18.46 -16.52 23.36
N THR A 189 -17.76 -15.59 24.02
CA THR A 189 -16.42 -15.82 24.57
C THR A 189 -16.40 -16.87 25.68
N GLU A 190 -17.51 -17.09 26.37
CA GLU A 190 -17.62 -18.10 27.45
C GLU A 190 -17.90 -19.51 26.92
N MET A 191 -18.29 -19.66 25.64
CA MET A 191 -18.60 -20.95 25.03
C MET A 191 -17.38 -21.64 24.41
N ILE A 192 -16.25 -20.94 24.29
CA ILE A 192 -15.04 -21.45 23.64
C ILE A 192 -14.06 -21.92 24.73
N PRO A 193 -13.68 -23.21 24.73
CA PRO A 193 -12.66 -23.71 25.65
C PRO A 193 -11.33 -22.94 25.53
N ASP A 194 -10.70 -22.63 26.66
CA ASP A 194 -9.43 -21.88 26.72
C ASP A 194 -8.32 -22.53 25.90
N SER A 195 -8.28 -23.86 25.80
CA SER A 195 -7.31 -24.60 25.00
C SER A 195 -7.43 -24.31 23.50
N ILE A 196 -8.66 -24.18 23.00
CA ILE A 196 -8.94 -23.83 21.61
C ILE A 196 -8.55 -22.37 21.36
N LEU A 197 -8.89 -21.47 22.30
CA LEU A 197 -8.54 -20.06 22.21
C LEU A 197 -7.01 -19.86 22.18
N ASN A 198 -6.27 -20.57 23.04
CA ASN A 198 -4.81 -20.51 23.08
C ASN A 198 -4.18 -21.01 21.77
N LEU A 199 -4.67 -22.13 21.22
CA LEU A 199 -4.20 -22.65 19.94
C LEU A 199 -4.45 -21.65 18.80
N LEU A 200 -5.68 -21.11 18.70
CA LEU A 200 -6.02 -20.08 17.71
C LEU A 200 -5.15 -18.83 17.85
N SER A 201 -4.83 -18.44 19.08
CA SER A 201 -3.97 -17.29 19.39
C SER A 201 -2.54 -17.47 18.90
N ILE A 202 -1.97 -18.66 19.10
CA ILE A 202 -0.63 -18.99 18.63
C ILE A 202 -0.59 -19.02 17.10
N VAL A 203 -1.57 -19.67 16.47
CA VAL A 203 -1.68 -19.73 15.00
C VAL A 203 -1.86 -18.32 14.42
N PHE A 204 -2.73 -17.50 15.01
CA PHE A 204 -2.94 -16.13 14.57
C PHE A 204 -1.66 -15.29 14.72
N CYS A 205 -0.97 -15.36 15.86
CA CYS A 205 0.32 -14.70 16.07
C CYS A 205 1.33 -15.10 15.00
N PHE A 206 1.45 -16.40 14.70
CA PHE A 206 2.32 -16.89 13.65
C PHE A 206 1.97 -16.31 12.28
N LEU A 207 0.69 -16.32 11.90
CA LEU A 207 0.22 -15.75 10.63
C LEU A 207 0.46 -14.23 10.57
N MET A 208 0.28 -13.53 11.69
CA MET A 208 0.54 -12.09 11.80
C MET A 208 2.01 -11.75 11.60
N VAL A 209 2.91 -12.50 12.24
CA VAL A 209 4.36 -12.34 12.08
C VAL A 209 4.78 -12.66 10.65
N LEU A 210 4.26 -13.74 10.07
CA LEU A 210 4.54 -14.07 8.68
C LEU A 210 4.05 -12.97 7.72
N HIS A 211 2.83 -12.48 7.95
CA HIS A 211 2.26 -11.37 7.18
C HIS A 211 3.10 -10.11 7.32
N SER A 212 3.49 -9.75 8.56
CA SER A 212 4.26 -8.54 8.87
C SER A 212 5.65 -8.58 8.23
N LEU A 213 6.33 -9.72 8.25
CA LEU A 213 7.60 -9.92 7.54
C LEU A 213 7.40 -9.85 6.03
N SER A 214 6.36 -10.50 5.50
CA SER A 214 6.11 -10.52 4.05
C SER A 214 5.80 -9.14 3.49
N ILE A 215 5.01 -8.33 4.21
CA ILE A 215 4.62 -6.99 3.78
C ILE A 215 5.78 -6.02 3.95
N TYR A 216 6.62 -6.19 4.97
CA TYR A 216 7.84 -5.40 5.15
C TYR A 216 8.83 -5.64 4.00
N GLU A 217 9.11 -6.90 3.65
CA GLU A 217 10.01 -7.20 2.53
C GLU A 217 9.41 -6.75 1.19
N ALA A 218 8.09 -6.93 0.98
CA ALA A 218 7.42 -6.42 -0.21
C ALA A 218 7.53 -4.88 -0.30
N TRP A 219 7.32 -4.16 0.81
CA TRP A 219 7.54 -2.71 0.87
C TRP A 219 9.00 -2.36 0.58
N LYS A 220 9.98 -3.06 1.16
CA LYS A 220 11.41 -2.80 0.95
C LYS A 220 11.86 -3.01 -0.50
N ILE A 221 11.30 -4.01 -1.19
CA ILE A 221 11.56 -4.26 -2.62
C ILE A 221 10.93 -3.17 -3.47
N LYS A 222 9.67 -2.81 -3.17
CA LYS A 222 8.88 -1.87 -3.97
C LYS A 222 9.20 -0.41 -3.71
N SER A 223 9.58 -0.02 -2.49
CA SER A 223 9.95 1.36 -2.15
C SER A 223 11.24 1.85 -2.82
N LYS A 224 12.02 0.93 -3.39
CA LYS A 224 13.19 1.21 -4.23
C LYS A 224 12.86 1.36 -5.73
N THR A 225 11.71 0.84 -6.16
CA THR A 225 11.37 0.71 -7.60
C THR A 225 10.09 1.46 -7.98
N ALA A 226 9.22 1.77 -7.03
CA ALA A 226 8.14 2.71 -7.23
C ALA A 226 8.75 4.10 -7.43
N LEU A 227 8.44 4.72 -8.57
CA LEU A 227 8.52 6.17 -8.72
C LEU A 227 7.71 6.75 -7.55
N ILE A 228 8.40 7.46 -6.63
CA ILE A 228 8.05 7.82 -5.24
C ILE A 228 8.78 6.93 -4.23
#